data_AF-A0A6B2V9L5-F1
#
_entry.id   AF-A0A6B2V9L5-F1
#
_cell.length_a   1.000
_cell.length_b   1.000
_cell.length_c   1.000
_cell.angle_alpha   90.00
_cell.angle_beta   90.00
_cell.angle_gamma   90.00
#
_symmetry.space_group_name_H-M   'P 1'
#
loop_
_entity.id
_entity.type
_entity.pdbx_description
1 polymer ?
#
loop_
_entity_poly.entity_id
_entity_poly.type
_entity_poly.pdbx_seq_one_letter_code
_entity_poly.pdbx_strand_id
1 'polypeptide(L)'
;VRSERAAHRVLASVAAVVEQRLKLKVNREKSKVVRASAATLLGFGFYFTRSGVKIRVDPKALARWKDRIRGLTSRRWSIAMDERVARINRYMTGWMGYFQLSDASRPFRDLDEWFRRRMRQIRWKEWKYPRTRRANLRRLGISESFSYQWGNSSKGYWRIAGSAVLQRALPNSYWDDLGLLTLRPTWQRLRSAR
;
A
#
# COMPACT_ATOMS: atom_id res chain seq x y z
N VAL A 1 -25.70 2.63 -20.93
CA VAL A 1 -25.69 2.06 -22.30
C VAL A 1 -25.79 0.54 -22.19
N ARG A 2 -26.71 -0.11 -22.91
CA ARG A 2 -26.99 -1.55 -22.75
C ARG A 2 -26.23 -2.48 -23.72
N SER A 3 -25.67 -1.96 -24.81
CA SER A 3 -24.89 -2.75 -25.79
C SER A 3 -23.63 -2.02 -26.24
N GLU A 4 -22.63 -2.78 -26.68
CA GLU A 4 -21.36 -2.26 -27.18
C GLU A 4 -21.55 -1.34 -28.40
N ARG A 5 -22.40 -1.74 -29.35
CA ARG A 5 -22.77 -0.92 -30.52
C ARG A 5 -23.33 0.44 -30.11
N ALA A 6 -24.23 0.46 -29.12
CA ALA A 6 -24.77 1.71 -28.60
C ALA A 6 -23.69 2.56 -27.92
N ALA A 7 -22.69 1.95 -27.28
CA ALA A 7 -21.60 2.67 -26.62
C ALA A 7 -20.66 3.33 -27.64
N HIS A 8 -20.31 2.63 -28.71
CA HIS A 8 -19.53 3.20 -29.82
C HIS A 8 -20.25 4.36 -30.48
N ARG A 9 -21.57 4.23 -30.71
CA ARG A 9 -22.39 5.32 -31.28
C ARG A 9 -22.37 6.57 -30.39
N VAL A 10 -22.56 6.40 -29.08
CA VAL A 10 -22.52 7.52 -28.13
C VAL A 10 -21.12 8.14 -28.08
N LEU A 11 -20.05 7.33 -28.05
CA LEU A 11 -18.68 7.83 -28.06
C LEU A 11 -18.38 8.67 -29.31
N ALA A 12 -18.82 8.22 -30.49
CA ALA A 12 -18.64 8.95 -31.74
C ALA A 12 -19.38 10.29 -31.72
N SER A 13 -20.64 10.31 -31.26
CA SER A 13 -21.45 11.52 -31.18
C SER A 13 -20.85 12.54 -30.19
N VAL A 14 -20.45 12.11 -28.99
CA VAL A 14 -19.81 12.99 -28.01
C VAL A 14 -18.47 13.51 -28.52
N ALA A 15 -17.66 12.65 -29.15
CA ALA A 15 -16.38 13.07 -29.71
C ALA A 15 -16.56 14.13 -30.82
N ALA A 16 -17.57 13.99 -31.67
CA ALA A 16 -17.89 14.99 -32.70
C ALA A 16 -18.22 16.36 -32.08
N VAL A 17 -19.01 16.41 -31.00
CA VAL A 17 -19.30 17.68 -30.30
C VAL A 17 -18.03 18.31 -29.73
N VAL A 18 -17.17 17.50 -29.09
CA VAL A 18 -15.91 17.98 -28.49
C VAL A 18 -14.92 18.50 -29.55
N GLU A 19 -14.78 17.77 -30.67
CA GLU A 19 -13.82 18.13 -31.72
C GLU A 19 -14.34 19.25 -32.63
N GLN A 20 -15.62 19.21 -33.02
CA GLN A 20 -16.16 20.14 -34.01
C GLN A 20 -16.67 21.43 -33.38
N ARG A 21 -17.31 21.35 -32.20
CA ARG A 21 -17.96 22.50 -31.55
C ARG A 21 -17.04 23.16 -30.53
N LEU A 22 -16.40 22.37 -29.67
CA LEU A 22 -15.48 22.88 -28.63
C LEU A 22 -14.03 23.02 -29.12
N LYS A 23 -13.70 22.52 -30.33
CA LYS A 23 -12.37 22.58 -30.95
C LYS A 23 -11.26 21.94 -30.09
N LEU A 24 -11.58 20.87 -29.36
CA LEU A 24 -10.62 20.10 -28.55
C LEU A 24 -10.34 18.73 -29.17
N LYS A 25 -9.09 18.24 -29.06
CA LYS A 25 -8.71 16.92 -29.58
C LYS A 25 -8.99 15.81 -28.56
N VAL A 26 -9.76 14.79 -28.94
CA VAL A 26 -10.00 13.62 -28.10
C VAL A 26 -8.79 12.69 -28.12
N ASN A 27 -8.31 12.28 -26.95
CA ASN A 27 -7.29 11.24 -26.85
C ASN A 27 -7.92 9.86 -27.05
N ARG A 28 -7.73 9.27 -28.24
CA ARG A 28 -8.33 7.99 -28.65
C ARG A 28 -7.69 6.77 -27.98
N GLU A 29 -6.46 6.88 -27.48
CA GLU A 29 -5.81 5.80 -26.72
C GLU A 29 -6.42 5.65 -25.32
N LYS A 30 -6.76 6.78 -24.68
CA LYS A 30 -7.39 6.81 -23.36
C LYS A 30 -8.91 6.60 -23.42
N SER A 31 -9.56 7.08 -24.48
CA SER A 31 -11.02 7.05 -24.62
C SER A 31 -11.46 5.78 -25.34
N LYS A 32 -11.99 4.81 -24.60
CA LYS A 32 -12.37 3.50 -25.12
C LYS A 32 -13.66 2.97 -24.54
N VAL A 33 -14.39 2.21 -25.35
CA VAL A 33 -15.53 1.42 -24.91
C VAL A 33 -14.98 0.14 -24.26
N VAL A 34 -15.21 -0.01 -22.96
CA VAL A 34 -14.80 -1.20 -22.20
C VAL A 34 -15.92 -1.61 -21.27
N ARG A 35 -15.92 -2.90 -20.88
CA ARG A 35 -16.79 -3.36 -19.79
C ARG A 35 -16.46 -2.61 -18.51
N ALA A 36 -17.50 -2.27 -17.74
CA ALA A 36 -17.34 -1.53 -16.49
C ALA A 36 -16.40 -2.21 -15.47
N SER A 37 -16.30 -3.54 -15.48
CA SER A 37 -15.38 -4.30 -14.62
C SER A 37 -13.89 -4.09 -14.94
N ALA A 38 -13.60 -3.78 -16.20
CA ALA A 38 -12.26 -3.44 -16.69
C ALA A 38 -12.00 -1.92 -16.71
N ALA A 39 -13.04 -1.11 -16.54
CA ALA A 39 -12.92 0.34 -16.51
C ALA A 39 -12.19 0.80 -15.24
N THR A 40 -11.41 1.87 -15.39
CA THR A 40 -10.80 2.59 -14.27
C THR A 40 -11.17 4.06 -14.37
N LEU A 41 -11.45 4.69 -13.24
CA LEU A 41 -11.83 6.09 -13.16
C LEU A 41 -11.26 6.68 -11.88
N LEU A 42 -10.49 7.77 -12.01
CA LEU A 42 -9.90 8.51 -10.87
C LEU A 42 -9.15 7.61 -9.87
N GLY A 43 -8.47 6.58 -10.35
CA GLY A 43 -7.73 5.64 -9.49
C GLY A 43 -8.59 4.56 -8.81
N PHE A 44 -9.87 4.46 -9.16
CA PHE A 44 -10.76 3.37 -8.79
C PHE A 44 -11.03 2.45 -9.99
N GLY A 45 -11.46 1.24 -9.68
CA GLY A 45 -12.08 0.32 -10.63
C GLY A 45 -13.37 -0.25 -10.03
N PHE A 46 -14.10 -1.00 -10.83
CA PHE A 46 -15.40 -1.55 -10.44
C PHE A 46 -15.41 -3.07 -10.52
N TYR A 47 -16.26 -3.69 -9.71
CA TYR A 47 -16.57 -5.12 -9.82
C TYR A 47 -18.04 -5.37 -9.50
N PHE A 48 -18.59 -6.42 -10.09
CA PHE A 48 -20.00 -6.77 -9.97
C PHE A 48 -20.18 -7.89 -8.96
N THR A 49 -21.17 -7.72 -8.09
CA THR A 49 -21.60 -8.70 -7.10
C THR A 49 -23.09 -8.96 -7.26
N ARG A 50 -23.63 -10.00 -6.63
CA ARG A 50 -25.09 -10.24 -6.61
C ARG A 50 -25.87 -9.04 -6.05
N SER A 51 -25.28 -8.31 -5.09
CA SER A 51 -25.84 -7.10 -4.48
C SER A 51 -25.62 -5.81 -5.30
N GLY A 52 -25.07 -5.89 -6.51
CA GLY A 52 -24.80 -4.73 -7.37
C GLY A 52 -23.31 -4.42 -7.55
N VAL A 53 -23.02 -3.19 -7.95
CA VAL A 53 -21.66 -2.72 -8.29
C VAL A 53 -20.92 -2.28 -7.01
N LYS A 54 -19.67 -2.72 -6.89
CA LYS A 54 -18.77 -2.37 -5.79
C LYS A 54 -17.51 -1.70 -6.32
N ILE A 55 -16.86 -0.91 -5.47
CA ILE A 55 -15.70 -0.11 -5.84
C ILE A 55 -14.43 -0.76 -5.30
N ARG A 56 -13.37 -0.79 -6.11
CA ARG A 56 -12.02 -1.22 -5.71
C ARG A 56 -10.99 -0.16 -6.06
N VAL A 57 -9.85 -0.19 -5.40
CA VAL A 57 -8.69 0.62 -5.81
C VAL A 57 -8.10 0.07 -7.11
N ASP A 58 -7.72 0.96 -8.03
CA ASP A 58 -7.02 0.62 -9.27
C ASP A 58 -5.64 -0.03 -8.94
N PRO A 59 -5.29 -1.17 -9.56
CA PRO A 59 -3.96 -1.76 -9.46
C PRO A 59 -2.81 -0.77 -9.65
N LYS A 60 -2.94 0.22 -10.55
CA LYS A 60 -1.92 1.27 -10.73
C LYS A 60 -1.77 2.15 -9.49
N ALA A 61 -2.86 2.48 -8.80
CA ALA A 61 -2.81 3.24 -7.56
C ALA A 61 -2.17 2.42 -6.42
N LEU A 62 -2.45 1.11 -6.34
CA LEU A 62 -1.78 0.21 -5.39
C LEU A 62 -0.28 0.09 -5.66
N ALA A 63 0.13 0.02 -6.94
CA ALA A 63 1.54 0.00 -7.33
C ALA A 63 2.25 1.31 -6.93
N ARG A 64 1.66 2.46 -7.25
CA ARG A 64 2.16 3.78 -6.82
C ARG A 64 2.28 3.89 -5.30
N TRP A 65 1.33 3.33 -4.56
CA TRP A 65 1.42 3.28 -3.10
C TRP A 65 2.65 2.49 -2.63
N LYS A 66 2.87 1.29 -3.19
CA LYS A 66 4.07 0.50 -2.88
C LYS A 66 5.33 1.29 -3.21
N ASP A 67 5.41 1.95 -4.36
CA ASP A 67 6.57 2.75 -4.75
C ASP A 67 6.84 3.90 -3.78
N ARG A 68 5.80 4.61 -3.37
CA ARG A 68 5.94 5.69 -2.38
C ARG A 68 6.46 5.15 -1.05
N ILE A 69 5.90 4.03 -0.57
CA ILE A 69 6.40 3.35 0.64
C ILE A 69 7.84 2.89 0.46
N ARG A 70 8.25 2.37 -0.71
CA ARG A 70 9.65 2.00 -0.96
C ARG A 70 10.59 3.19 -0.79
N GLY A 71 10.19 4.37 -1.27
CA GLY A 71 10.94 5.62 -1.06
C GLY A 71 11.04 5.99 0.42
N LEU A 72 9.90 6.00 1.13
CA LEU A 72 9.84 6.34 2.56
C LEU A 72 10.57 5.34 3.46
N THR A 73 10.71 4.10 3.00
CA THR A 73 11.43 3.00 3.67
C THR A 73 12.67 2.61 2.87
N SER A 74 13.37 3.59 2.29
CA SER A 74 14.62 3.34 1.58
C SER A 74 15.74 3.00 2.57
N ARG A 75 16.48 1.93 2.30
CA ARG A 75 17.66 1.51 3.10
C ARG A 75 18.85 2.47 2.96
N ARG A 76 18.83 3.34 1.94
CA ARG A 76 19.88 4.35 1.71
C ARG A 76 19.59 5.64 2.47
N TRP A 77 18.38 5.80 2.98
CA TRP A 77 17.94 7.03 3.63
C TRP A 77 18.02 6.89 5.15
N SER A 78 18.97 7.60 5.75
CA SER A 78 19.21 7.60 7.20
C SER A 78 18.43 8.73 7.86
N ILE A 79 17.34 8.38 8.53
CA ILE A 79 16.54 9.26 9.39
C ILE A 79 16.14 8.47 10.63
N ALA A 80 15.80 9.19 11.70
CA ALA A 80 15.30 8.56 12.92
C ALA A 80 13.98 7.82 12.66
N MET A 81 13.71 6.75 13.40
CA MET A 81 12.56 5.88 13.11
C MET A 81 11.22 6.55 13.44
N ASP A 82 11.16 7.30 14.53
CA ASP A 82 10.03 8.16 14.90
C ASP A 82 9.69 9.14 13.77
N GLU A 83 10.69 9.83 13.21
CA GLU A 83 10.50 10.72 12.06
C GLU A 83 9.99 9.94 10.83
N ARG A 84 10.55 8.76 10.58
CA ARG A 84 10.09 7.89 9.47
C ARG A 84 8.64 7.48 9.66
N VAL A 85 8.25 7.07 10.85
CA VAL A 85 6.87 6.70 11.21
C VAL A 85 5.94 7.88 11.00
N ALA A 86 6.29 9.09 11.48
CA ALA A 86 5.49 10.28 11.29
C ALA A 86 5.25 10.62 9.80
N ARG A 87 6.30 10.52 8.97
CA ARG A 87 6.20 10.76 7.52
C ARG A 87 5.33 9.70 6.83
N ILE A 88 5.44 8.43 7.23
CA ILE A 88 4.61 7.35 6.69
C ILE A 88 3.15 7.53 7.11
N ASN A 89 2.89 7.84 8.38
CA ASN A 89 1.54 8.06 8.90
C ASN A 89 0.83 9.20 8.19
N ARG A 90 1.53 10.30 7.92
CA ARG A 90 0.99 11.42 7.13
C ARG A 90 0.56 10.96 5.73
N TYR A 91 1.42 10.20 5.05
CA TYR A 91 1.11 9.66 3.73
C TYR A 91 -0.07 8.68 3.76
N MET A 92 -0.06 7.74 4.71
CA MET A 92 -1.11 6.72 4.85
C MET A 92 -2.47 7.34 5.15
N THR A 93 -2.52 8.35 6.03
CA THR A 93 -3.75 9.05 6.38
C THR A 93 -4.36 9.74 5.15
N GLY A 94 -3.56 10.49 4.41
CA GLY A 94 -4.04 11.16 3.19
C GLY A 94 -4.46 10.17 2.10
N TRP A 95 -3.68 9.11 1.90
CA TRP A 95 -4.01 8.08 0.91
C TRP A 95 -5.29 7.33 1.26
N MET A 96 -5.46 6.96 2.53
CA MET A 96 -6.68 6.31 3.00
C MET A 96 -7.89 7.23 2.97
N GLY A 97 -7.73 8.52 3.30
CA GLY A 97 -8.81 9.51 3.18
C GLY A 97 -9.36 9.61 1.76
N TYR A 98 -8.51 9.47 0.74
CA TYR A 98 -8.95 9.43 -0.66
C TYR A 98 -9.58 8.07 -1.03
N PHE A 99 -8.91 6.96 -0.72
CA PHE A 99 -9.33 5.61 -1.15
C PHE A 99 -10.32 4.91 -0.21
N GLN A 100 -10.85 5.60 0.81
CA GLN A 100 -11.82 5.05 1.77
C GLN A 100 -13.10 4.51 1.12
N LEU A 101 -13.47 5.02 -0.05
CA LEU A 101 -14.63 4.57 -0.83
C LEU A 101 -14.50 3.14 -1.38
N SER A 102 -13.30 2.56 -1.34
CA SER A 102 -13.10 1.16 -1.75
C SER A 102 -13.82 0.19 -0.81
N ASP A 103 -14.57 -0.74 -1.41
CA ASP A 103 -15.22 -1.86 -0.72
C ASP A 103 -14.29 -3.05 -0.52
N ALA A 104 -13.19 -3.10 -1.26
CA ALA A 104 -12.23 -4.20 -1.18
C ALA A 104 -11.27 -4.02 0.00
N SER A 105 -11.44 -4.82 1.05
CA SER A 105 -10.56 -4.81 2.24
C SER A 105 -9.30 -5.68 2.10
N ARG A 106 -9.37 -6.75 1.29
CA ARG A 106 -8.28 -7.71 1.09
C ARG A 106 -6.98 -7.05 0.58
N PRO A 107 -7.00 -6.15 -0.42
CA PRO A 107 -5.79 -5.46 -0.86
C PRO A 107 -5.10 -4.67 0.26
N PHE A 108 -5.86 -4.07 1.19
CA PHE A 108 -5.28 -3.32 2.32
C PHE A 108 -4.54 -4.23 3.28
N ARG A 109 -5.11 -5.39 3.64
CA ARG A 109 -4.43 -6.40 4.45
C ARG A 109 -3.11 -6.85 3.82
N ASP A 110 -3.15 -7.20 2.53
CA ASP A 110 -1.99 -7.73 1.82
C ASP A 110 -0.89 -6.65 1.69
N LEU A 111 -1.27 -5.38 1.52
CA LEU A 111 -0.35 -4.24 1.56
C LEU A 111 0.25 -4.03 2.95
N ASP A 112 -0.54 -4.15 4.01
CA ASP A 112 -0.10 -3.99 5.39
C ASP A 112 0.92 -5.07 5.79
N GLU A 113 0.71 -6.32 5.38
CA GLU A 113 1.67 -7.41 5.59
C GLU A 113 3.01 -7.12 4.92
N TRP A 114 2.96 -6.72 3.65
CA TRP A 114 4.15 -6.33 2.90
C TRP A 114 4.86 -5.12 3.53
N PHE A 115 4.10 -4.14 4.00
CA PHE A 115 4.62 -2.93 4.62
C PHE A 115 5.30 -3.20 5.96
N ARG A 116 4.67 -3.98 6.86
CA ARG A 116 5.30 -4.36 8.13
C ARG A 116 6.60 -5.14 7.92
N ARG A 117 6.66 -5.99 6.89
CA ARG A 117 7.92 -6.65 6.50
C ARG A 117 8.98 -5.65 6.06
N ARG A 118 8.63 -4.57 5.35
CA ARG A 118 9.58 -3.49 5.02
C ARG A 118 10.04 -2.74 6.27
N MET A 119 9.16 -2.45 7.21
CA MET A 119 9.54 -1.81 8.47
C MET A 119 10.54 -2.66 9.25
N ARG A 120 10.30 -3.97 9.36
CA ARG A 120 11.27 -4.93 9.92
C ARG A 120 12.61 -4.92 9.18
N GLN A 121 12.58 -4.85 7.85
CA GLN A 121 13.80 -4.75 7.04
C GLN A 121 14.63 -3.50 7.39
N ILE A 122 13.97 -2.35 7.56
CA ILE A 122 14.65 -1.09 7.87
C ILE A 122 15.20 -1.09 9.27
N ARG A 123 14.43 -1.54 10.27
CA ARG A 123 14.92 -1.64 11.64
C ARG A 123 16.13 -2.59 11.75
N TRP A 124 16.13 -3.71 11.01
CA TRP A 124 17.30 -4.58 10.94
C TRP A 124 18.52 -3.92 10.29
N LYS A 125 18.28 -3.05 9.29
CA LYS A 125 19.33 -2.28 8.61
C LYS A 125 19.94 -1.21 9.53
N GLU A 126 19.13 -0.57 10.37
CA GLU A 126 19.59 0.38 11.39
C GLU A 126 20.56 -0.28 12.38
N TRP A 127 20.28 -1.52 12.80
CA TRP A 127 21.16 -2.28 13.70
C TRP A 127 22.43 -2.81 13.03
N LYS A 128 22.89 -2.21 11.92
CA LYS A 128 24.01 -2.59 11.01
C LYS A 128 24.96 -3.70 11.51
N TYR A 129 25.55 -3.56 12.69
CA TYR A 129 26.56 -4.46 13.25
C TYR A 129 25.96 -5.62 14.08
N PRO A 130 26.57 -6.84 14.05
CA PRO A 130 26.12 -7.97 14.87
C PRO A 130 25.97 -7.63 16.36
N ARG A 131 26.93 -6.91 16.95
CA ARG A 131 26.85 -6.46 18.36
C ARG A 131 25.58 -5.66 18.65
N THR A 132 25.21 -4.77 17.73
CA THR A 132 24.04 -3.89 17.86
C THR A 132 22.74 -4.67 17.68
N ARG A 133 22.71 -5.65 16.75
CA ARG A 133 21.56 -6.56 16.60
C ARG A 133 21.34 -7.36 17.87
N ARG A 134 22.38 -8.00 18.41
CA ARG A 134 22.29 -8.77 19.65
C ARG A 134 21.78 -7.91 20.81
N ALA A 135 22.37 -6.73 21.01
CA ALA A 135 21.95 -5.81 22.07
C ALA A 135 20.47 -5.41 21.95
N ASN A 136 19.99 -5.06 20.75
CA ASN A 136 18.60 -4.69 20.55
C ASN A 136 17.63 -5.87 20.64
N LEU A 137 18.03 -7.06 20.18
CA LEU A 137 17.22 -8.28 20.37
C LEU A 137 17.01 -8.58 21.87
N ARG A 138 18.05 -8.45 22.69
CA ARG A 138 17.93 -8.61 24.16
C ARG A 138 17.00 -7.58 24.79
N ARG A 139 17.10 -6.31 24.37
CA ARG A 139 16.18 -5.24 24.82
C ARG A 139 14.72 -5.52 24.45
N LEU A 140 14.49 -6.31 23.39
CA LEU A 140 13.16 -6.75 22.94
C LEU A 140 12.74 -8.09 23.58
N GLY A 141 13.43 -8.54 24.64
CA GLY A 141 13.06 -9.73 25.40
C GLY A 141 13.49 -11.07 24.78
N ILE A 142 14.38 -11.06 23.78
CA ILE A 142 14.93 -12.29 23.22
C ILE A 142 16.08 -12.79 24.12
N SER A 143 16.09 -14.08 24.46
CA SER A 143 17.14 -14.70 25.28
C SER A 143 18.54 -14.49 24.70
N GLU A 144 19.58 -14.58 25.53
CA GLU A 144 20.98 -14.40 25.10
C GLU A 144 21.34 -15.37 23.95
N SER A 145 20.99 -16.65 24.10
CA SER A 145 21.28 -17.70 23.12
C SER A 145 20.67 -17.40 21.75
N PHE A 146 19.38 -17.08 21.70
CA PHE A 146 18.70 -16.71 20.46
C PHE A 146 19.20 -15.37 19.91
N SER A 147 19.46 -14.39 20.78
CA SER A 147 20.01 -13.09 20.37
C SER A 147 21.35 -13.25 19.68
N TYR A 148 22.25 -14.08 20.22
CA TYR A 148 23.53 -14.42 19.60
C TYR A 148 23.34 -15.06 18.23
N GLN A 149 22.53 -16.13 18.16
CA GLN A 149 22.29 -16.87 16.92
C GLN A 149 21.71 -15.96 15.82
N TRP A 150 20.69 -15.18 16.18
CA TRP A 150 19.94 -14.36 15.22
C TRP A 150 20.70 -13.10 14.81
N GLY A 151 21.43 -12.48 15.73
CA GLY A 151 22.26 -11.29 15.47
C GLY A 151 23.37 -11.55 14.44
N ASN A 152 23.87 -12.78 14.39
CA ASN A 152 24.88 -13.25 13.44
C ASN A 152 24.33 -13.80 12.12
N SER A 153 23.02 -13.69 11.87
CA SER A 153 22.45 -14.25 10.65
C SER A 153 23.06 -13.63 9.39
N SER A 154 23.51 -14.47 8.46
CA SER A 154 23.97 -14.11 7.11
C SER A 154 22.83 -13.89 6.11
N LYS A 155 21.57 -14.09 6.53
CA LYS A 155 20.40 -13.91 5.66
C LYS A 155 20.29 -12.45 5.19
N GLY A 156 20.01 -12.27 3.90
CA GLY A 156 19.77 -10.94 3.34
C GLY A 156 18.60 -10.20 4.02
N TYR A 157 18.64 -8.87 4.01
CA TYR A 157 17.71 -8.00 4.74
C TYR A 157 16.22 -8.33 4.51
N TRP A 158 15.81 -8.59 3.26
CA TRP A 158 14.43 -8.96 2.96
C TRP A 158 14.05 -10.35 3.46
N ARG A 159 14.99 -11.31 3.41
CA ARG A 159 14.79 -12.70 3.84
C ARG A 159 14.61 -12.77 5.36
N ILE A 160 15.48 -12.11 6.12
CA ILE A 160 15.40 -12.10 7.59
C ILE A 160 14.14 -11.36 8.09
N ALA A 161 13.73 -10.27 7.43
CA ALA A 161 12.52 -9.51 7.78
C ALA A 161 11.21 -10.29 7.64
N GLY A 162 11.21 -11.32 6.78
CA GLY A 162 10.07 -12.23 6.61
C GLY A 162 10.16 -13.50 7.48
N SER A 163 11.24 -13.70 8.23
CA SER A 163 11.45 -14.91 9.03
C SER A 163 10.89 -14.79 10.44
N ALA A 164 10.69 -15.92 11.11
CA ALA A 164 10.23 -15.99 12.51
C ALA A 164 11.09 -15.15 13.45
N VAL A 165 12.40 -15.01 13.17
CA VAL A 165 13.35 -14.18 13.93
C VAL A 165 12.81 -12.76 14.12
N LEU A 166 12.53 -12.05 13.02
CA LEU A 166 12.08 -10.66 13.10
C LEU A 166 10.58 -10.52 13.29
N GLN A 167 9.78 -11.54 12.96
CA GLN A 167 8.37 -11.52 13.34
C GLN A 167 8.19 -11.63 14.86
N ARG A 168 9.02 -12.43 15.54
CA ARG A 168 9.00 -12.58 17.00
C ARG A 168 9.68 -11.40 17.71
N ALA A 169 10.81 -10.92 17.20
CA ALA A 169 11.51 -9.79 17.82
C ALA A 169 10.82 -8.44 17.57
N LEU A 170 10.14 -8.27 16.42
CA LEU A 170 9.45 -7.04 16.03
C LEU A 170 7.99 -7.39 15.63
N PRO A 171 7.17 -7.83 16.60
CA PRO A 171 5.77 -8.20 16.38
C PRO A 171 4.95 -6.98 15.92
N ASN A 172 3.68 -7.19 15.58
CA ASN A 172 2.83 -6.06 15.16
C ASN A 172 2.67 -5.03 16.28
N SER A 173 2.51 -5.47 17.53
CA SER A 173 2.43 -4.60 18.71
C SER A 173 3.60 -3.64 18.82
N TYR A 174 4.82 -4.08 18.54
CA TYR A 174 6.00 -3.21 18.53
C TYR A 174 5.85 -2.00 17.60
N TRP A 175 5.19 -2.18 16.44
CA TRP A 175 4.95 -1.08 15.50
C TRP A 175 3.78 -0.22 15.94
N ASP A 176 2.76 -0.84 16.53
CA ASP A 176 1.59 -0.15 17.08
C ASP A 176 2.01 0.78 18.25
N ASP A 177 2.93 0.31 19.12
CA ASP A 177 3.52 1.09 20.22
C ASP A 177 4.34 2.30 19.72
N LEU A 178 4.93 2.19 18.53
CA LEU A 178 5.60 3.31 17.85
C LEU A 178 4.60 4.25 17.16
N GLY A 179 3.30 3.98 17.24
CA GLY A 179 2.24 4.74 16.60
C GLY A 179 2.14 4.53 15.09
N LEU A 180 2.68 3.44 14.54
CA LEU A 180 2.65 3.20 13.10
C LEU A 180 1.23 2.86 12.62
N LEU A 181 0.69 3.68 11.72
CA LEU A 181 -0.59 3.40 11.10
C LEU A 181 -0.48 2.31 10.04
N THR A 182 -1.58 1.60 9.82
CA THR A 182 -1.73 0.62 8.73
C THR A 182 -3.05 0.85 8.00
N LEU A 183 -3.13 0.41 6.74
CA LEU A 183 -4.24 0.73 5.84
C LEU A 183 -5.55 0.14 6.32
N ARG A 184 -5.58 -1.15 6.70
CA ARG A 184 -6.83 -1.83 7.04
C ARG A 184 -7.49 -1.27 8.31
N PRO A 185 -6.79 -1.07 9.44
CA PRO A 185 -7.39 -0.43 10.62
C PRO A 185 -7.83 1.01 10.34
N THR A 186 -7.03 1.77 9.58
CA THR A 186 -7.40 3.14 9.19
C THR A 186 -8.67 3.15 8.34
N TRP A 187 -8.78 2.23 7.38
CA TRP A 187 -9.97 2.05 6.55
C TRP A 187 -11.20 1.70 7.37
N GLN A 188 -11.08 0.76 8.32
CA GLN A 188 -12.18 0.38 9.21
C GLN A 188 -12.66 1.59 10.02
N ARG A 189 -11.73 2.32 10.64
CA ARG A 189 -12.05 3.52 11.42
C ARG A 189 -12.80 4.57 10.60
N LEU A 190 -12.33 4.85 9.38
CA LEU A 190 -12.98 5.83 8.49
C LEU A 190 -14.37 5.39 8.02
N ARG A 191 -14.59 4.08 7.85
CA ARG A 191 -15.90 3.54 7.48
C ARG A 191 -16.89 3.48 8.64
N SER A 192 -16.42 3.21 9.86
CA SER A 192 -17.26 3.17 11.05
C SER A 192 -17.69 4.56 11.53
N ALA A 193 -16.96 5.60 11.14
CA ALA A 193 -17.29 6.99 11.47
C ALA A 193 -18.36 7.61 10.53
N ARG A 194 -19.00 6.80 9.70
CA ARG A 194 -19.99 7.21 8.69
C ARG A 194 -21.31 6.50 8.95
#